data_AF-A0AAD9R1Y7-F1
#
_entry.id   AF-A0AAD9R1Y7-F1
#
_cell.length_a   1.000
_cell.length_b   1.000
_cell.length_c   1.000
_cell.angle_alpha   90.00
_cell.angle_beta   90.00
_cell.angle_gamma   90.00
#
_symmetry.space_group_name_H-M   'P 1'
#
loop_
_entity.id
_entity.type
_entity.pdbx_description
1 polymer ?
#
loop_
_entity_poly.entity_id
_entity_poly.type
_entity_poly.pdbx_seq_one_letter_code
_entity_poly.pdbx_strand_id
1 'polypeptide(L)'
;MSANRTFEQAPVERIGAGNIGNQMLKAMGWTEGSGLGRDGQGIVDPIEAKMRSQNAGLGLKGSNYGASSSDSYKDKLKKLARSRFNDE
;
A
#
# COMPACT_ATOMS: atom_id res chain seq x y z
N MET A 1 -1.29 23.69 -12.47
CA MET A 1 -0.45 22.51 -12.78
C MET A 1 -0.60 21.49 -11.66
N SER A 2 -1.21 20.32 -11.91
CA SER A 2 -1.30 19.26 -10.90
C SER A 2 -0.17 18.26 -11.13
N ALA A 3 0.75 18.15 -10.17
CA ALA A 3 1.88 17.23 -10.23
C ALA A 3 1.38 15.78 -10.07
N ASN A 4 1.53 14.97 -11.10
CA ASN A 4 1.22 13.55 -11.08
C ASN A 4 2.35 12.82 -10.33
N ARG A 5 2.31 12.83 -9.00
CA ARG A 5 3.24 12.06 -8.17
C ARG A 5 2.72 10.63 -8.05
N THR A 6 3.21 9.76 -8.93
CA THR A 6 3.11 8.31 -8.79
C THR A 6 4.03 7.89 -7.64
N PHE A 7 3.48 7.77 -6.45
CA PHE A 7 4.18 7.13 -5.34
C PHE A 7 4.08 5.61 -5.54
N GLU A 8 5.23 4.92 -5.54
CA GLU A 8 5.35 3.48 -5.74
C GLU A 8 4.37 2.73 -4.84
N GLN A 9 3.33 2.17 -5.45
CA GLN A 9 2.65 1.01 -4.89
C GLN A 9 3.67 -0.13 -4.93
N ALA A 10 3.85 -0.85 -3.81
CA ALA A 10 4.65 -2.07 -3.84
C ALA A 10 4.16 -2.94 -5.01
N PRO A 11 5.06 -3.44 -5.87
CA PRO A 11 4.66 -4.22 -7.04
C PRO A 11 3.76 -5.36 -6.59
N VAL A 12 2.63 -5.51 -7.30
CA VAL A 12 1.60 -6.53 -6.99
C VAL A 12 2.19 -7.95 -7.05
N GLU A 13 3.28 -8.10 -7.79
CA GLU A 13 4.02 -9.34 -7.96
C GLU A 13 5.36 -9.28 -7.22
N ARG A 14 5.72 -10.39 -6.57
CA ARG A 14 7.00 -10.53 -5.87
C ARG A 14 8.14 -10.33 -6.87
N ILE A 15 9.19 -9.61 -6.45
CA ILE A 15 10.39 -9.46 -7.26
C ILE A 15 11.01 -10.84 -7.50
N GLY A 16 11.26 -11.18 -8.76
CA GLY A 16 11.74 -12.50 -9.15
C GLY A 16 13.07 -12.89 -8.50
N ALA A 17 13.28 -14.20 -8.29
CA ALA A 17 14.45 -14.76 -7.61
C ALA A 17 15.79 -14.50 -8.31
N GLY A 18 15.78 -14.12 -9.60
CA GLY A 18 16.97 -13.70 -10.34
C GLY A 18 17.50 -12.31 -9.97
N ASN A 19 16.77 -11.56 -9.14
CA ASN A 19 17.18 -10.23 -8.68
C ASN A 19 18.50 -10.28 -7.88
N ILE A 20 19.40 -9.33 -8.14
CA ILE A 20 20.73 -9.26 -7.51
C ILE A 20 20.62 -9.21 -5.96
N GLY A 21 19.65 -8.48 -5.42
CA GLY A 21 19.40 -8.42 -3.98
C GLY A 21 18.95 -9.77 -3.40
N ASN A 22 18.12 -10.53 -4.13
CA ASN A 22 17.73 -11.89 -3.71
C ASN A 22 18.95 -12.83 -3.65
N GLN A 23 19.82 -12.75 -4.65
CA GLN A 23 21.06 -13.53 -4.69
C GLN A 23 22.00 -13.17 -3.54
N MET A 24 22.18 -11.88 -3.25
CA MET A 24 22.98 -11.41 -2.12
C MET A 24 22.43 -11.89 -0.77
N LEU A 25 21.12 -11.80 -0.56
CA LEU A 25 20.48 -12.29 0.67
C LEU A 25 20.73 -13.79 0.88
N LYS A 26 20.53 -14.60 -0.16
CA LYS A 26 20.82 -16.04 -0.14
C LYS A 26 22.28 -16.34 0.17
N ALA A 27 23.21 -15.59 -0.42
CA ALA A 27 24.64 -15.74 -0.16
C ALA A 27 25.01 -15.42 1.31
N MET A 28 24.25 -14.53 1.95
CA MET A 28 24.39 -14.21 3.39
C MET A 28 23.64 -15.19 4.31
N GLY A 29 23.07 -16.27 3.77
CA GLY A 29 22.38 -17.32 4.53
C GLY A 29 20.90 -17.06 4.79
N TRP A 30 20.32 -16.00 4.22
CA TRP A 30 18.87 -15.79 4.28
C TRP A 30 18.14 -16.79 3.38
N THR A 31 17.03 -17.35 3.89
CA THR A 31 16.18 -18.29 3.17
C THR A 31 14.82 -17.68 2.86
N GLU A 32 14.23 -18.08 1.73
CA GLU A 32 12.94 -17.55 1.31
C GLU A 32 11.85 -17.82 2.35
N GLY A 33 11.10 -16.78 2.71
CA GLY A 33 10.04 -16.85 3.74
C GLY A 33 10.55 -16.70 5.17
N SER A 34 11.87 -16.60 5.40
CA SER A 34 12.42 -16.32 6.74
C SER A 34 12.47 -14.82 7.04
N GLY A 35 12.27 -14.47 8.30
CA GLY A 35 12.51 -13.11 8.80
C GLY A 35 14.00 -12.83 8.91
N LEU A 36 14.39 -11.56 8.87
CA LEU A 36 15.78 -11.14 9.09
C LEU A 36 16.12 -11.07 10.59
N GLY A 37 17.41 -11.04 10.91
CA GLY A 37 17.90 -10.99 12.30
C GLY A 37 18.45 -12.33 12.77
N ARG A 38 19.18 -12.32 13.90
CA ARG A 38 19.91 -13.50 14.40
C ARG A 38 19.03 -14.73 14.57
N ASP A 39 17.81 -14.51 15.08
CA ASP A 39 16.88 -15.57 15.42
C ASP A 39 15.70 -15.62 14.42
N GLY A 40 15.83 -14.93 13.27
CA GLY A 40 14.80 -14.85 12.23
C GLY A 40 13.55 -14.07 12.63
N GLN A 41 13.65 -13.21 13.66
CA GLN A 41 12.51 -12.54 14.30
C GLN A 41 11.99 -11.30 13.54
N GLY A 42 12.68 -10.89 12.48
CA GLY A 42 12.32 -9.74 11.67
C GLY A 42 11.05 -9.98 10.86
N ILE A 43 10.48 -8.89 10.37
CA ILE A 43 9.27 -8.91 9.55
C ILE A 43 9.52 -9.66 8.23
N VAL A 44 8.61 -10.57 7.88
CA VAL A 44 8.69 -11.40 6.65
C VAL A 44 8.04 -10.69 5.47
N ASP A 45 6.81 -10.22 5.64
CA ASP A 45 6.06 -9.54 4.59
C ASP A 45 6.11 -8.01 4.79
N PRO A 46 6.25 -7.21 3.72
CA PRO A 46 6.29 -5.75 3.83
C PRO A 46 5.07 -5.17 4.56
N ILE A 47 5.29 -4.12 5.35
CA ILE A 47 4.19 -3.38 5.98
C ILE A 47 3.46 -2.56 4.91
N GLU A 48 2.14 -2.74 4.81
CA GLU A 48 1.30 -1.97 3.91
C GLU A 48 1.07 -0.54 4.40
N ALA A 49 1.42 0.44 3.57
CA ALA A 49 1.12 1.84 3.83
C ALA A 49 -0.34 2.16 3.44
N LYS A 50 -1.13 2.64 4.41
CA LYS A 50 -2.50 3.11 4.15
C LYS A 50 -2.48 4.52 3.59
N MET A 51 -2.89 4.68 2.33
CA MET A 51 -3.04 6.00 1.71
C MET A 51 -4.30 6.71 2.19
N ARG A 52 -4.16 8.00 2.49
CA ARG A 52 -5.29 8.88 2.80
C ARG A 52 -5.61 9.77 1.61
N SER A 53 -6.90 10.05 1.39
CA SER A 53 -7.31 11.03 0.39
C SER A 53 -6.70 12.40 0.70
N GLN A 54 -6.20 13.09 -0.33
CA GLN A 54 -5.64 14.44 -0.19
C GLN A 54 -6.62 15.36 0.56
N ASN A 55 -6.08 16.14 1.50
CA ASN A 55 -6.83 17.10 2.33
C ASN A 55 -7.86 16.48 3.30
N ALA A 56 -7.87 15.17 3.55
CA ALA A 56 -8.71 14.60 4.60
C ALA A 56 -8.21 14.96 6.01
N GLY A 57 -9.09 15.59 6.80
CA GLY A 57 -8.85 15.82 8.22
C GLY A 57 -8.64 14.51 8.99
N LEU A 58 -7.80 14.54 10.03
CA LEU A 58 -7.54 13.40 10.92
C LEU A 58 -8.88 12.90 11.51
N GLY A 59 -9.08 11.58 11.54
CA GLY A 59 -10.30 10.95 12.10
C GLY A 59 -11.48 10.78 11.14
N LEU A 60 -11.41 11.27 9.89
CA LEU A 60 -12.49 11.04 8.92
C LEU A 60 -12.55 9.55 8.52
N LYS A 61 -13.62 8.88 8.95
CA LYS A 61 -13.97 7.51 8.52
C LYS A 61 -14.07 7.44 7.00
N GLY A 62 -13.48 6.39 6.43
CA GLY A 62 -13.45 6.18 4.98
C GLY A 62 -12.38 6.96 4.21
N SER A 63 -11.55 7.81 4.83
CA SER A 63 -10.45 8.51 4.11
C SER A 63 -9.42 7.57 3.45
N ASN A 64 -9.47 6.27 3.75
CA ASN A 64 -8.87 5.19 2.97
C ASN A 64 -9.88 4.73 1.91
N TYR A 65 -10.18 5.58 0.92
CA TYR A 65 -10.89 5.09 -0.25
C TYR A 65 -9.86 4.40 -1.12
N GLY A 66 -9.98 3.07 -1.27
CA GLY A 66 -9.49 2.36 -2.45
C GLY A 66 -10.23 2.90 -3.67
N ALA A 67 -9.90 4.13 -4.06
CA ALA A 67 -10.43 4.78 -5.23
C ALA A 67 -9.76 4.08 -6.42
N SER A 68 -10.50 3.16 -7.01
CA SER A 68 -10.14 2.60 -8.31
C SER A 68 -10.03 3.75 -9.31
N SER A 69 -8.99 3.70 -10.15
CA SER A 69 -8.70 4.69 -11.20
C SER A 69 -9.87 4.92 -12.17
N SER A 70 -10.86 4.02 -12.17
CA SER A 70 -12.05 4.01 -13.02
C SER A 70 -13.23 4.88 -12.57
N ASP A 71 -13.24 5.41 -11.35
CA ASP A 71 -14.44 6.07 -10.81
C ASP A 71 -14.66 7.48 -11.39
N SER A 72 -15.83 7.71 -11.98
CA SER A 72 -16.25 9.03 -12.48
C SER A 72 -16.49 10.02 -11.34
N TYR A 73 -16.34 11.32 -11.60
CA TYR A 73 -16.48 12.37 -10.57
C TYR A 73 -17.84 12.32 -9.86
N LYS A 74 -18.93 12.04 -10.60
CA LYS A 74 -20.27 11.89 -10.03
C LYS A 74 -20.36 10.72 -9.05
N ASP A 75 -19.63 9.65 -9.30
CA ASP A 75 -19.64 8.45 -8.45
C ASP A 75 -18.86 8.70 -7.16
N LYS A 76 -17.75 9.46 -7.24
CA LYS A 76 -16.99 9.91 -6.06
C LYS A 76 -17.85 10.76 -5.13
N LEU A 77 -18.60 11.72 -5.69
CA LEU A 77 -19.51 12.57 -4.91
C LEU A 77 -20.65 11.77 -4.27
N LYS A 78 -21.29 10.86 -5.03
CA LYS A 78 -22.34 9.99 -4.48
C LYS A 78 -21.84 9.09 -3.38
N LYS A 79 -20.64 8.50 -3.55
CA LYS A 79 -20.02 7.62 -2.56
C LYS A 79 -19.65 8.37 -1.29
N LEU A 80 -19.10 9.57 -1.42
CA LEU A 80 -18.80 10.46 -0.29
C LEU A 80 -20.07 10.90 0.43
N ALA A 81 -21.12 11.30 -0.30
CA ALA A 81 -22.39 11.69 0.30
C ALA A 81 -23.03 10.51 1.07
N ARG A 82 -23.00 9.31 0.48
CA ARG A 82 -23.55 8.10 1.11
C ARG A 82 -22.75 7.66 2.34
N SER A 83 -21.41 7.76 2.31
CA SER A 83 -20.60 7.41 3.47
C SER A 83 -20.82 8.36 4.64
N ARG A 84 -21.08 9.65 4.38
CA ARG A 84 -21.43 10.64 5.42
C ARG A 84 -22.78 10.38 6.07
N PHE A 85 -23.75 9.86 5.31
CA PHE A 85 -25.11 9.62 5.79
C PHE A 85 -25.23 8.35 6.63
N ASN A 86 -24.44 7.31 6.33
CA ASN A 86 -24.52 6.02 7.02
C ASN A 86 -23.67 5.94 8.31
N ASP A 87 -23.09 7.06 8.75
CA ASP A 87 -22.32 7.18 10.00
C ASP A 87 -23.19 7.71 11.17
N GLU A 88 -24.52 7.85 10.99
CA GLU A 88 -25.54 7.97 12.04
C GLU A 88 -26.19 6.63 12.38
#